data_AF-A0A806JZP5-F1
#
_entry.id   AF-A0A806JZP5-F1
#
_cell.length_a   1.000
_cell.length_b   1.000
_cell.length_c   1.000
_cell.angle_alpha   90.00
_cell.angle_beta   90.00
_cell.angle_gamma   90.00
#
_symmetry.space_group_name_H-M   'P 1'
#
loop_
_entity.id
_entity.type
_entity.pdbx_description
1 polymer ?
#
loop_
_entity_poly.entity_id
_entity_poly.type
_entity_poly.pdbx_seq_one_letter_code
_entity_poly.pdbx_strand_id
1 'polypeptide(L)' 'MPKEKNLKGKDIESEVQSVRNLFCTNLKRLREDVVLSQNMLAKKAGLTANFINDLENGKKGPLIKQ' A
#
# COMPACT_ATOMS: atom_id res chain seq x y z
N MET A 1 37.12 -12.96 21.51
CA MET A 1 36.86 -12.59 20.11
C MET A 1 35.41 -12.12 20.01
N PRO A 2 35.12 -10.90 19.54
CA PRO A 2 33.75 -10.41 19.44
C PRO A 2 33.03 -11.18 18.32
N LYS A 3 31.87 -11.75 18.66
CA LYS A 3 31.02 -12.51 17.75
C LYS A 3 30.55 -11.57 16.64
N GLU A 4 30.82 -11.93 15.39
CA GLU A 4 30.24 -11.31 14.20
C GLU A 4 28.73 -11.22 14.40
N LYS A 5 28.21 -10.00 14.48
CA LYS A 5 26.76 -9.77 14.46
C LYS A 5 26.29 -10.13 13.06
N ASN A 6 25.82 -11.36 12.90
CA ASN A 6 25.07 -11.80 11.74
C ASN A 6 23.79 -10.93 11.66
N LEU A 7 23.86 -9.86 10.87
CA LEU A 7 22.71 -9.07 10.46
C LEU A 7 21.86 -9.97 9.55
N LYS A 8 21.03 -10.82 10.17
CA LYS A 8 19.98 -11.56 9.48
C LYS A 8 19.25 -10.57 8.58
N GLY A 9 19.36 -10.78 7.27
CA GLY A 9 18.61 -10.02 6.28
C GLY A 9 17.15 -9.99 6.72
N LYS A 10 16.58 -8.78 6.81
CA LYS A 10 15.13 -8.64 6.97
C LYS A 10 14.47 -9.51 5.91
N ASP A 11 13.51 -10.31 6.32
CA ASP A 11 12.69 -11.10 5.42
C ASP A 11 12.02 -10.17 4.42
N ILE A 12 12.32 -10.38 3.13
CA ILE A 12 11.85 -9.53 2.03
C ILE A 12 10.33 -9.40 2.06
N GLU A 13 9.62 -10.45 2.46
CA GLU A 13 8.15 -10.47 2.57
C GLU A 13 7.62 -9.46 3.59
N SER A 14 8.26 -9.34 4.77
CA SER A 14 7.89 -8.35 5.79
C SER A 14 8.12 -6.93 5.31
N GLU A 15 9.24 -6.69 4.62
CA GLU A 15 9.53 -5.37 4.05
C GLU A 15 8.54 -5.01 2.94
N VAL A 16 8.21 -5.94 2.04
CA VAL A 16 7.17 -5.76 1.01
C VAL A 16 5.81 -5.47 1.64
N GLN A 17 5.44 -6.17 2.72
CA GLN A 17 4.20 -5.92 3.43
C GLN A 17 4.20 -4.55 4.12
N SER A 18 5.33 -4.11 4.69
CA SER A 18 5.50 -2.79 5.28
C SER A 18 5.30 -1.68 4.25
N VAL A 19 5.92 -1.81 3.08
CA VAL A 19 5.77 -0.87 1.96
C VAL A 19 4.33 -0.84 1.46
N ARG A 20 3.68 -1.99 1.35
CA ARG A 20 2.26 -2.10 0.98
C ARG A 20 1.38 -1.35 1.98
N ASN A 21 1.57 -1.57 3.27
CA ASN A 21 0.81 -0.88 4.32
C ASN A 21 0.99 0.64 4.24
N LEU A 22 2.24 1.11 4.06
CA LEU A 22 2.55 2.53 3.90
C LEU A 22 1.81 3.14 2.69
N PHE A 23 1.76 2.44 1.56
CA PHE A 23 1.00 2.86 0.39
C PHE A 23 -0.51 2.97 0.70
N CYS A 24 -1.10 1.92 1.27
CA CYS A 24 -2.53 1.85 1.58
C CYS A 24 -2.97 3.00 2.52
N THR A 25 -2.20 3.25 3.58
CA THR A 25 -2.46 4.34 4.52
C THR A 25 -2.35 5.71 3.86
N ASN A 26 -1.31 5.94 3.05
CA ASN A 26 -1.14 7.22 2.36
C ASN A 26 -2.20 7.46 1.29
N LEU A 27 -2.65 6.42 0.58
CA LEU A 27 -3.73 6.54 -0.41
C LEU A 27 -5.02 7.06 0.23
N LYS A 28 -5.43 6.43 1.34
CA LYS A 28 -6.62 6.85 2.09
C LYS A 28 -6.49 8.28 2.61
N ARG A 29 -5.36 8.59 3.25
CA ARG A 29 -5.09 9.93 3.81
C ARG A 29 -5.16 11.01 2.73
N LEU A 30 -4.42 10.86 1.63
CA LEU A 30 -4.39 11.86 0.55
C LEU A 30 -5.75 12.02 -0.13
N ARG A 31 -6.53 10.93 -0.27
CA ARG A 31 -7.90 10.99 -0.79
C ARG A 31 -8.79 11.84 0.12
N GLU A 32 -8.70 11.66 1.42
CA GLU A 32 -9.50 12.37 2.43
C GLU A 32 -9.06 13.83 2.56
N ASP A 33 -7.75 14.12 2.49
CA ASP A 33 -7.19 15.48 2.54
C ASP A 33 -7.74 16.40 1.42
N VAL A 34 -8.13 15.81 0.28
CA VAL A 34 -8.74 16.54 -0.86
C VAL A 34 -10.25 16.30 -0.99
N VAL A 35 -10.90 15.76 0.05
CA VAL A 35 -12.35 15.54 0.15
C VAL A 35 -12.90 14.71 -1.02
N LEU A 36 -12.16 13.69 -1.45
CA LEU A 36 -12.55 12.82 -2.55
C LEU A 36 -13.21 11.53 -2.02
N SER A 37 -14.36 11.15 -2.58
CA SER A 37 -14.96 9.85 -2.26
C SER A 37 -14.20 8.71 -2.96
N GLN A 38 -14.29 7.49 -2.43
CA GLN A 38 -13.69 6.31 -3.09
C GLN A 38 -14.22 6.12 -4.52
N ASN A 39 -15.52 6.38 -4.76
CA ASN A 39 -16.13 6.35 -6.09
C ASN A 39 -15.50 7.37 -7.05
N MET A 40 -15.23 8.59 -6.57
CA MET A 40 -14.61 9.64 -7.38
C MET A 40 -13.15 9.34 -7.69
N LEU A 41 -12.41 8.79 -6.72
CA LEU A 41 -11.04 8.30 -6.95
C LEU A 41 -11.02 7.18 -7.98
N ALA A 42 -11.90 6.19 -7.82
CA ALA A 42 -12.03 5.05 -8.73
C ALA A 42 -12.30 5.52 -10.17
N LYS A 43 -13.25 6.45 -10.36
CA LYS A 43 -13.57 7.03 -11.67
C LYS A 43 -12.36 7.73 -12.30
N LYS A 44 -11.61 8.53 -11.53
CA LYS A 44 -10.41 9.23 -12.01
C LYS A 44 -9.27 8.28 -12.37
N ALA A 45 -9.13 7.16 -11.65
CA ALA A 45 -8.08 6.18 -11.86
C ALA A 45 -8.43 5.08 -12.88
N GLY A 46 -9.65 5.06 -13.42
CA GLY A 46 -10.11 3.96 -14.29
C GLY A 46 -10.25 2.62 -13.55
N LEU A 47 -10.58 2.67 -12.25
CA LEU A 47 -10.71 1.51 -11.37
C LEU A 47 -12.14 1.40 -10.84
N THR A 48 -12.45 0.30 -10.15
CA THR A 48 -13.71 0.14 -9.43
C THR A 48 -13.61 0.66 -7.99
N ALA A 49 -14.72 1.11 -7.43
CA ALA A 49 -14.77 1.56 -6.03
C ALA A 49 -14.41 0.43 -5.05
N ASN A 50 -14.85 -0.80 -5.34
CA ASN A 50 -14.45 -1.98 -4.56
C ASN A 50 -12.94 -2.20 -4.58
N PHE A 51 -12.27 -1.94 -5.72
CA PHE A 51 -10.83 -2.06 -5.80
C PHE A 51 -10.12 -0.98 -4.97
N ILE A 52 -10.60 0.27 -5.00
CA ILE A 52 -10.10 1.32 -4.09
C ILE A 52 -10.28 0.92 -2.62
N ASN A 53 -11.45 0.39 -2.25
CA ASN A 53 -11.70 -0.11 -0.91
C ASN A 53 -10.74 -1.25 -0.53
N ASP A 54 -10.48 -2.21 -1.43
CA ASP A 54 -9.52 -3.29 -1.19
C ASP A 54 -8.09 -2.75 -1.01
N LEU A 55 -7.69 -1.73 -1.78
CA LEU A 55 -6.39 -1.07 -1.62
C LEU A 55 -6.29 -0.37 -0.26
N GLU A 56 -7.26 0.45 0.13
CA GLU A 56 -7.20 1.21 1.38
C GLU A 56 -7.22 0.32 2.63
N ASN A 57 -7.79 -0.87 2.53
CA ASN A 57 -7.80 -1.87 3.60
C ASN A 57 -6.65 -2.89 3.51
N GLY A 58 -5.70 -2.71 2.57
CA GLY A 58 -4.56 -3.61 2.39
C GLY A 58 -4.90 -5.02 1.90
N LYS A 59 -6.14 -5.26 1.46
CA LYS A 59 -6.58 -6.55 0.91
C LYS A 59 -5.97 -6.84 -0.46
N LYS A 60 -5.66 -5.79 -1.21
CA LYS A 60 -4.97 -5.85 -2.50
C LYS A 60 -3.87 -4.80 -2.58
N GLY A 61 -2.84 -5.09 -3.35
CA GLY A 61 -1.82 -4.11 -3.73
C GLY A 61 -2.18 -3.39 -5.03
N PRO A 62 -1.49 -2.27 -5.33
CA PRO A 62 -1.62 -1.60 -6.62
C PRO A 62 -1.25 -2.56 -7.77
N LEU A 63 -2.00 -2.50 -8.87
CA LEU A 63 -1.66 -3.23 -10.08
C LEU A 63 -0.51 -2.49 -10.77
N ILE A 64 0.68 -3.05 -10.73
CA ILE A 64 1.77 -2.61 -11.59
C ILE A 64 1.55 -3.32 -12.93
N LYS A 65 1.00 -2.61 -13.92
CA LYS A 65 1.19 -3.04 -15.31
C LYS A 65 2.63 -2.70 -15.67
N GLN A 66 3.45 -3.72 -15.90
CA GLN A 66 4.76 -3.55 -16.54
C GLN A 66 4.58 -2.97 -17.94
#